data_AF-A0A1X0WZ01-F1
#
_entry.id   AF-A0A1X0WZ01-F1
#
_cell.length_a   1.000
_cell.length_b   1.000
_cell.length_c   1.000
_cell.angle_alpha   90.00
_cell.angle_beta   90.00
_cell.angle_gamma   90.00
#
_symmetry.space_group_name_H-M   'P 1'
#
loop_
_entity.id
_entity.type
_entity.pdbx_description
1 polymer ?
#
loop_
_entity_poly.entity_id
_entity_poly.type
_entity_poly.pdbx_seq_one_letter_code
_entity_poly.pdbx_strand_id
1 'polypeptide(L)'
;MTERTEKQRLLNDWATKKGRIALDFFRLRSGMSWWEKEKGDIFWCDLGENIGQETSKKRPVVVLSSSKRNKRLSHITVAPITSTIKYKKIGDVTSGLKYPFHFLMKSNVYRFLDNDSVIKLEQLRTISKNRLDGYPIGKLSDEDLKIINKKISNFLDL
;
A
#
# COMPACT_ATOMS: atom_id res chain seq x y z
N MET A 1 6.57 25.52 15.40
CA MET A 1 7.12 25.00 14.13
C MET A 1 6.02 25.10 13.08
N THR A 2 6.30 25.66 11.89
CA THR A 2 5.27 25.79 10.83
C THR A 2 5.08 24.47 10.08
N GLU A 3 3.93 24.26 9.42
CA GLU A 3 3.70 23.08 8.56
C GLU A 3 4.78 22.94 7.48
N ARG A 4 5.25 24.06 6.92
CA ARG A 4 6.34 24.09 5.94
C ARG A 4 7.66 23.62 6.55
N THR A 5 7.99 24.09 7.75
CA THR A 5 9.23 23.70 8.45
C THR A 5 9.20 22.21 8.81
N GLU A 6 8.07 21.69 9.30
CA GLU A 6 7.94 20.25 9.61
C GLU A 6 8.01 19.42 8.33
N LYS A 7 7.37 19.86 7.23
CA LYS A 7 7.48 19.18 5.94
C LYS A 7 8.92 19.09 5.46
N GLN A 8 9.69 20.18 5.58
CA GLN A 8 11.11 20.19 5.21
C GLN A 8 11.92 19.20 6.07
N ARG A 9 11.64 19.16 7.38
CA ARG A 9 12.29 18.22 8.31
C ARG A 9 12.03 16.77 7.90
N LEU A 10 10.77 16.41 7.65
CA LEU A 10 10.38 15.06 7.23
C LEU A 10 11.00 14.66 5.88
N LEU A 11 11.11 15.61 4.94
CA LEU A 11 11.79 15.38 3.65
C LEU A 11 13.28 15.09 3.84
N ASN A 12 13.96 15.81 4.73
CA ASN A 12 15.38 15.59 5.03
C ASN A 12 15.61 14.23 5.70
N ASP A 13 14.77 13.87 6.67
CA ASP A 13 14.80 12.56 7.33
C ASP A 13 14.59 11.43 6.31
N TRP A 14 13.60 11.61 5.42
CA TRP A 14 13.32 10.66 4.35
C TRP A 14 14.46 10.55 3.36
N ALA A 15 15.13 11.64 2.97
CA ALA A 15 16.28 11.60 2.06
C ALA A 15 17.38 10.67 2.60
N THR A 16 17.68 10.77 3.90
CA THR A 16 18.65 9.90 4.58
C THR A 16 18.20 8.44 4.57
N LYS A 17 16.94 8.17 4.91
CA LYS A 17 16.39 6.80 4.91
C LYS A 17 16.32 6.19 3.51
N LYS A 18 15.90 6.98 2.52
CA LYS A 18 15.85 6.61 1.10
C LYS A 18 17.24 6.22 0.60
N GLY A 19 18.28 6.96 0.97
CA GLY A 19 19.66 6.61 0.65
C GLY A 19 20.05 5.22 1.13
N ARG A 20 19.75 4.89 2.39
CA ARG A 20 19.99 3.54 2.96
C ARG A 20 19.24 2.45 2.18
N ILE A 21 17.92 2.61 2.01
CA ILE A 21 17.10 1.64 1.27
C ILE A 21 17.61 1.48 -0.18
N ALA A 22 17.98 2.57 -0.85
CA ALA A 22 18.49 2.54 -2.21
C ALA A 22 19.83 1.78 -2.31
N LEU A 23 20.72 1.94 -1.35
CA LEU A 23 21.99 1.22 -1.33
C LEU A 23 21.83 -0.26 -0.97
N ASP A 24 20.90 -0.59 -0.06
CA ASP A 24 20.61 -1.97 0.31
C ASP A 24 20.12 -2.81 -0.89
N PHE A 25 19.51 -2.18 -1.89
CA PHE A 25 19.12 -2.86 -3.13
C PHE A 25 20.29 -3.62 -3.76
N PHE A 26 21.49 -3.04 -3.84
CA PHE A 26 22.64 -3.68 -4.50
C PHE A 26 23.13 -4.92 -3.75
N ARG A 27 22.93 -4.97 -2.43
CA ARG A 27 23.22 -6.13 -1.59
C ARG A 27 22.17 -7.23 -1.76
N LEU A 28 20.91 -6.84 -1.89
CA LEU A 28 19.76 -7.75 -1.86
C LEU A 28 19.36 -8.26 -3.25
N ARG A 29 19.72 -7.56 -4.34
CA ARG A 29 19.19 -7.79 -5.71
C ARG A 29 19.29 -9.25 -6.18
N SER A 30 20.37 -9.94 -5.85
CA SER A 30 20.59 -11.34 -6.25
C SER A 30 19.64 -12.31 -5.56
N GLY A 31 19.13 -11.93 -4.38
CA GLY A 31 18.18 -12.72 -3.58
C GLY A 31 16.71 -12.35 -3.84
N MET A 32 16.42 -11.17 -4.38
CA MET A 32 15.05 -10.64 -4.46
C MET A 32 14.11 -11.43 -5.37
N SER A 33 14.62 -12.18 -6.34
CA SER A 33 13.80 -13.09 -7.17
C SER A 33 13.19 -14.21 -6.33
N TRP A 34 13.91 -14.70 -5.32
CA TRP A 34 13.45 -15.74 -4.38
C TRP A 34 12.45 -15.22 -3.36
N TRP A 35 12.28 -13.91 -3.25
CA TRP A 35 11.27 -13.32 -2.39
C TRP A 35 9.92 -13.44 -3.09
N GLU A 36 9.26 -14.56 -2.85
CA GLU A 36 7.91 -14.78 -3.32
C GLU A 36 6.98 -13.74 -2.67
N LYS A 37 6.31 -12.97 -3.51
CA LYS A 37 5.31 -11.97 -3.13
C LYS A 37 4.07 -12.27 -3.94
N GLU A 38 3.07 -12.85 -3.30
CA GLU A 38 1.87 -13.30 -3.99
C GLU A 38 0.86 -12.15 -4.10
N LYS A 39 0.05 -12.18 -5.17
CA LYS A 39 -1.06 -11.23 -5.30
C LYS A 39 -2.02 -11.43 -4.12
N GLY A 40 -2.44 -10.33 -3.51
CA GLY A 40 -3.29 -10.31 -2.32
C GLY A 40 -2.53 -10.33 -1.01
N ASP A 41 -1.23 -10.63 -0.99
CA ASP A 41 -0.43 -10.52 0.23
C ASP A 41 -0.38 -9.07 0.72
N ILE A 42 -0.38 -8.90 2.04
CA ILE A 42 -0.32 -7.60 2.69
C ILE A 42 0.97 -7.51 3.49
N PHE A 43 1.70 -6.41 3.29
CA PHE A 43 2.99 -6.17 3.94
C PHE A 43 3.02 -4.78 4.56
N TRP A 44 3.78 -4.63 5.64
CA TRP A 44 4.27 -3.31 6.01
C TRP A 44 5.23 -2.81 4.95
N CYS A 45 5.05 -1.56 4.52
CA CYS A 45 5.88 -0.93 3.52
C CYS A 45 6.24 0.49 3.93
N ASP A 46 7.49 0.88 3.71
CA ASP A 46 7.89 2.27 3.81
C ASP A 46 7.63 3.02 2.49
N LEU A 47 6.57 3.83 2.49
CA LEU A 47 6.16 4.63 1.35
C LEU A 47 6.92 5.96 1.28
N GLY A 48 7.74 6.28 2.29
CA GLY A 48 8.55 7.48 2.38
C GLY A 48 7.73 8.74 2.62
N GLU A 49 8.36 9.90 2.43
CA GLU A 49 7.69 11.19 2.51
C GLU A 49 7.16 11.59 1.11
N ASN A 50 5.90 12.05 1.06
CA ASN A 50 5.17 12.32 -0.19
C ASN A 50 5.45 13.71 -0.75
N ILE A 51 4.99 13.91 -1.99
CA ILE A 51 4.66 15.23 -2.52
C ILE A 51 3.13 15.41 -2.42
N GLY A 52 2.67 16.57 -1.96
CA GLY A 52 1.24 16.90 -1.89
C GLY A 52 0.42 15.90 -1.07
N GLN A 53 -0.51 15.19 -1.72
CA GLN A 53 -1.50 14.30 -1.11
C GLN A 53 -1.26 12.81 -1.37
N GLU A 54 -0.11 12.45 -1.95
CA GLU A 54 0.23 11.03 -2.12
C GLU A 54 0.29 10.36 -0.75
N THR A 55 -0.05 9.07 -0.68
CA THR A 55 0.02 8.35 0.59
C THR A 55 1.49 8.16 0.99
N SER A 56 1.85 8.59 2.19
CA SER A 56 3.22 8.54 2.72
C SER A 56 3.30 7.69 4.00
N LYS A 57 4.50 7.65 4.56
CA LYS A 57 4.89 6.99 5.82
C LYS A 57 4.89 5.46 5.70
N LYS A 58 5.26 4.81 6.79
CA LYS A 58 5.17 3.35 6.92
C LYS A 58 3.71 2.95 7.09
N ARG A 59 3.19 2.14 6.17
CA ARG A 59 1.79 1.68 6.18
C ARG A 59 1.66 0.27 5.63
N PRO A 60 0.59 -0.47 5.96
CA PRO A 60 0.28 -1.71 5.27
C PRO A 60 -0.07 -1.42 3.81
N VAL A 61 0.35 -2.32 2.91
CA VAL A 61 0.04 -2.27 1.48
C VAL A 61 -0.36 -3.65 1.01
N VAL A 62 -1.30 -3.73 0.07
CA VAL A 62 -1.64 -4.98 -0.63
C VAL A 62 -0.88 -5.09 -1.93
N VAL A 63 -0.35 -6.28 -2.22
CA VAL A 63 0.27 -6.61 -3.51
C VAL A 63 -0.80 -6.89 -4.56
N LEU A 64 -0.80 -6.15 -5.67
CA LEU A 64 -1.81 -6.25 -6.72
C LEU A 64 -1.25 -6.73 -8.06
N SER A 65 0.06 -6.62 -8.27
CA SER A 65 0.73 -7.22 -9.42
C SER A 65 0.67 -8.75 -9.36
N SER A 66 0.60 -9.38 -10.54
CA SER A 66 0.52 -10.85 -10.69
C SER A 66 1.72 -11.54 -10.03
N SER A 67 1.46 -12.58 -9.24
CA SER A 67 2.48 -13.43 -8.61
C SER A 67 3.52 -13.94 -9.60
N LYS A 68 3.07 -14.39 -10.79
CA LYS A 68 3.97 -14.87 -11.87
C LYS A 68 5.01 -13.82 -12.26
N ARG A 69 4.61 -12.55 -12.32
CA ARG A 69 5.53 -11.43 -12.60
C ARG A 69 6.39 -11.10 -11.39
N ASN A 70 5.80 -11.11 -10.18
CA ASN A 70 6.51 -10.80 -8.95
C ASN A 70 7.70 -11.74 -8.71
N LYS A 71 7.64 -13.01 -9.10
CA LYS A 71 8.77 -13.97 -9.00
C LYS A 71 9.99 -13.56 -9.85
N ARG A 72 9.79 -12.79 -10.93
CA ARG A 72 10.84 -12.40 -11.88
C ARG A 72 11.30 -10.96 -11.74
N LEU A 73 10.55 -10.14 -11.03
CA LEU A 73 10.80 -8.70 -10.89
C LEU A 73 11.33 -8.38 -9.49
N SER A 74 12.20 -7.38 -9.41
CA SER A 74 12.64 -6.79 -8.14
C SER A 74 11.66 -5.76 -7.57
N HIS A 75 10.57 -5.50 -8.29
CA HIS A 75 9.52 -4.55 -7.94
C HIS A 75 8.14 -5.19 -8.06
N ILE A 76 7.17 -4.56 -7.39
CA ILE A 76 5.77 -5.00 -7.34
C ILE A 76 4.85 -3.78 -7.36
N THR A 77 3.62 -3.95 -7.84
CA THR A 77 2.59 -2.90 -7.78
C THR A 77 1.72 -3.14 -6.56
N VAL A 78 1.54 -2.09 -5.75
CA VAL A 78 0.80 -2.16 -4.48
C VAL A 78 -0.22 -1.04 -4.36
N ALA A 79 -1.21 -1.23 -3.49
CA ALA A 79 -2.10 -0.15 -3.02
C ALA A 79 -2.02 -0.01 -1.49
N PRO A 80 -1.94 1.21 -0.95
CA PRO A 80 -1.82 1.42 0.49
C PRO A 80 -3.15 1.28 1.23
N ILE A 81 -3.04 0.87 2.48
CA ILE A 81 -4.15 0.69 3.42
C ILE A 81 -4.12 1.83 4.45
N THR A 82 -5.29 2.34 4.82
CA THR A 82 -5.44 3.33 5.89
C THR A 82 -6.66 3.04 6.76
N SER A 83 -6.57 3.30 8.05
CA SER A 83 -7.71 3.27 8.99
C SER A 83 -8.60 4.52 8.87
N THR A 84 -8.19 5.53 8.11
CA THR A 84 -9.00 6.72 7.85
C THR A 84 -10.03 6.45 6.76
N ILE A 85 -11.25 6.11 7.18
CA ILE A 85 -12.37 5.84 6.28
C ILE A 85 -13.19 7.13 6.06
N LYS A 86 -13.55 7.42 4.81
CA LYS A 86 -14.47 8.52 4.47
C LYS A 86 -15.78 7.95 3.92
N TYR A 87 -16.88 8.25 4.59
CA TYR A 87 -18.25 7.89 4.19
C TYR A 87 -18.92 9.05 3.44
N LYS A 88 -19.97 8.76 2.65
CA LYS A 88 -20.70 9.79 1.89
C LYS A 88 -21.32 10.84 2.82
N LYS A 89 -21.93 10.39 3.91
CA LYS A 89 -22.42 11.22 5.00
C LYS A 89 -21.50 11.08 6.21
N ILE A 90 -21.13 12.21 6.81
CA ILE A 90 -20.23 12.24 7.96
C ILE A 90 -20.86 11.46 9.12
N GLY A 91 -20.16 10.47 9.65
CA GLY A 91 -20.61 9.63 10.78
C GLY A 91 -21.58 8.49 10.42
N ASP A 92 -22.08 8.43 9.18
CA ASP A 92 -23.03 7.38 8.76
C ASP A 92 -22.32 6.28 7.96
N VAL A 93 -22.01 5.18 8.65
CA VAL A 93 -21.38 4.00 8.07
C VAL A 93 -22.25 3.28 7.03
N THR A 94 -23.56 3.49 7.07
CA THR A 94 -24.53 2.87 6.14
C THR A 94 -24.62 3.62 4.82
N SER A 95 -24.20 4.88 4.79
CA SER A 95 -24.18 5.72 3.57
C SER A 95 -23.21 5.21 2.49
N GLY A 96 -22.37 4.24 2.82
CA GLY A 96 -21.32 3.72 1.95
C GLY A 96 -20.11 4.64 1.86
N LEU A 97 -19.07 4.17 1.18
CA LEU A 97 -17.82 4.92 1.04
C LEU A 97 -18.03 6.17 0.16
N LYS A 98 -17.35 7.25 0.54
CA LYS A 98 -17.28 8.48 -0.24
C LYS A 98 -16.65 8.25 -1.61
N TYR A 99 -15.67 7.36 -1.68
CA TYR A 99 -14.93 7.07 -2.89
C TYR A 99 -15.26 5.65 -3.39
N PRO A 100 -15.83 5.51 -4.59
CA PRO A 100 -16.29 4.21 -5.10
C PRO A 100 -15.14 3.24 -5.44
N PHE A 101 -13.93 3.77 -5.68
CA PHE A 101 -12.71 3.00 -5.90
C PHE A 101 -12.04 2.57 -4.59
N HIS A 102 -12.52 2.96 -3.41
CA HIS A 102 -12.02 2.39 -2.16
C HIS A 102 -12.60 1.00 -1.93
N PHE A 103 -11.81 0.13 -1.30
CA PHE A 103 -12.25 -1.18 -0.83
C PHE A 103 -12.23 -1.20 0.70
N LEU A 104 -13.37 -1.44 1.32
CA LEU A 104 -13.52 -1.49 2.78
C LEU A 104 -13.06 -2.85 3.30
N MET A 105 -12.12 -2.83 4.22
CA MET A 105 -11.64 -3.99 4.97
C MET A 105 -12.20 -3.92 6.38
N LYS A 106 -12.97 -4.93 6.77
CA LYS A 106 -13.50 -5.04 8.12
C LYS A 106 -12.53 -5.80 9.02
N SER A 107 -12.21 -5.28 10.20
CA SER A 107 -11.25 -5.91 11.12
C SER A 107 -11.74 -7.26 11.65
N ASN A 108 -13.05 -7.48 11.70
CA ASN A 108 -13.62 -8.78 12.07
C ASN A 108 -13.42 -9.88 11.00
N VAL A 109 -13.23 -9.50 9.73
CA VAL A 109 -12.86 -10.41 8.63
C VAL A 109 -11.33 -10.51 8.53
N TYR A 110 -10.66 -9.36 8.57
CA TYR A 110 -9.21 -9.21 8.44
C TYR A 110 -8.57 -8.97 9.80
N ARG A 111 -8.37 -10.05 10.57
CA ARG A 111 -7.96 -10.01 11.99
C ARG A 111 -6.57 -9.44 12.27
N PHE A 112 -5.73 -9.27 11.25
CA PHE A 112 -4.45 -8.56 11.37
C PHE A 112 -4.61 -7.03 11.39
N LEU A 113 -5.82 -6.51 11.19
CA LEU A 113 -6.15 -5.09 11.32
C LEU A 113 -6.70 -4.81 12.72
N ASP A 114 -6.12 -3.82 13.40
CA ASP A 114 -6.66 -3.33 14.69
C ASP A 114 -7.99 -2.60 14.52
N ASN A 115 -8.22 -2.00 13.35
CA ASN A 115 -9.39 -1.19 13.03
C ASN A 115 -9.86 -1.46 11.61
N ASP A 116 -11.16 -1.24 11.36
CA ASP A 116 -11.68 -1.14 10.00
C ASP A 116 -10.81 -0.19 9.17
N SER A 117 -10.49 -0.59 7.95
CA SER A 117 -9.55 0.10 7.08
C SER A 117 -10.04 0.14 5.65
N VAL A 118 -9.43 0.97 4.82
CA VAL A 118 -9.70 1.02 3.38
C VAL A 118 -8.42 0.87 2.57
N ILE A 119 -8.51 0.12 1.48
CA ILE A 119 -7.49 0.09 0.43
C ILE A 119 -7.77 1.26 -0.52
N LYS A 120 -6.78 2.15 -0.68
CA LYS A 120 -6.86 3.34 -1.54
C LYS A 120 -6.36 3.03 -2.96
N LEU A 121 -7.25 2.62 -3.85
CA LEU A 121 -6.88 2.22 -5.21
C LEU A 121 -6.43 3.42 -6.08
N GLU A 122 -6.85 4.63 -5.76
CA GLU A 122 -6.33 5.86 -6.40
C GLU A 122 -4.88 6.20 -6.00
N GLN A 123 -4.28 5.38 -5.14
CA GLN A 123 -2.90 5.53 -4.64
C GLN A 123 -2.03 4.32 -5.00
N LEU A 124 -2.44 3.58 -6.03
CA LEU A 124 -1.65 2.52 -6.68
C LEU A 124 -0.27 3.04 -7.07
N ARG A 125 0.77 2.24 -6.80
CA ARG A 125 2.13 2.52 -7.30
C ARG A 125 2.99 1.29 -7.34
N THR A 126 4.00 1.34 -8.20
CA THR A 126 5.07 0.34 -8.24
C THR A 126 6.19 0.71 -7.27
N ILE A 127 6.60 -0.26 -6.45
CA ILE A 127 7.65 -0.11 -5.45
C ILE A 127 8.70 -1.20 -5.61
N SER A 128 9.94 -0.92 -5.19
CA SER A 128 10.97 -1.95 -5.03
C SER A 128 10.64 -2.87 -3.85
N LYS A 129 10.89 -4.17 -3.99
CA LYS A 129 10.60 -5.18 -2.94
C LYS A 129 11.32 -4.91 -1.62
N ASN A 130 12.49 -4.26 -1.64
CA ASN A 130 13.24 -3.90 -0.44
C ASN A 130 12.62 -2.75 0.38
N ARG A 131 11.48 -2.19 -0.06
CA ARG A 131 10.66 -1.31 0.78
C ARG A 131 9.69 -2.07 1.69
N LEU A 132 9.50 -3.37 1.44
CA LEU A 132 8.66 -4.23 2.25
C LEU A 132 9.43 -4.73 3.46
N ASP A 133 8.74 -4.80 4.59
CA ASP A 133 9.29 -5.37 5.81
C ASP A 133 8.93 -6.85 5.92
N GLY A 134 9.94 -7.69 6.12
CA GLY A 134 9.79 -9.08 6.54
C GLY A 134 8.77 -9.91 5.75
N TYR A 135 7.88 -10.55 6.50
CA TYR A 135 6.88 -11.52 6.04
C TYR A 135 5.50 -10.85 5.90
N PRO A 136 4.59 -11.44 5.09
CA PRO A 136 3.25 -10.90 4.95
C PRO A 136 2.53 -10.93 6.30
N ILE A 137 1.81 -9.86 6.61
CA ILE A 137 0.99 -9.75 7.82
C ILE A 137 -0.44 -10.25 7.61
N GLY A 138 -0.82 -10.51 6.36
CA GLY A 138 -2.16 -10.92 5.99
C GLY A 138 -2.29 -11.17 4.50
N LYS A 139 -3.45 -11.66 4.08
CA LYS A 139 -3.77 -11.94 2.68
C LYS A 139 -5.25 -11.69 2.40
N LEU A 140 -5.54 -11.14 1.22
CA LEU A 140 -6.91 -11.01 0.72
C LEU A 140 -7.45 -12.34 0.19
N SER A 141 -8.77 -12.51 0.27
CA SER A 141 -9.48 -13.60 -0.41
C SER A 141 -9.50 -13.38 -1.93
N ASP A 142 -9.71 -14.46 -2.69
CA ASP A 142 -9.85 -14.39 -4.14
C ASP A 142 -11.11 -13.61 -4.56
N GLU A 143 -12.18 -13.71 -3.77
CA GLU A 143 -13.42 -12.94 -3.94
C GLU A 143 -13.16 -11.43 -3.84
N ASP A 144 -12.43 -11.01 -2.81
CA ASP A 144 -12.10 -9.59 -2.61
C ASP A 144 -11.13 -9.09 -3.66
N LEU A 145 -10.19 -9.93 -4.10
CA LEU A 145 -9.31 -9.61 -5.24
C LEU A 145 -10.09 -9.40 -6.53
N LYS A 146 -11.16 -10.16 -6.80
CA LYS A 146 -12.03 -9.94 -7.98
C LYS A 146 -12.74 -8.59 -7.89
N ILE A 147 -13.27 -8.23 -6.73
CA ILE A 147 -13.92 -6.93 -6.49
C ILE A 147 -12.92 -5.79 -6.69
N ILE A 148 -11.71 -5.92 -6.14
CA ILE A 148 -10.65 -4.93 -6.30
C ILE A 148 -10.26 -4.78 -7.76
N ASN A 149 -10.04 -5.87 -8.50
CA ASN A 149 -9.69 -5.80 -9.93
C ASN A 149 -10.76 -5.04 -10.72
N LYS A 150 -12.05 -5.29 -10.45
CA LYS A 150 -13.16 -4.54 -11.07
C LYS A 150 -13.11 -3.05 -10.72
N LYS A 151 -12.86 -2.70 -9.46
CA LYS A 151 -12.70 -1.31 -9.04
C LYS A 151 -11.50 -0.62 -9.70
N ILE A 152 -10.38 -1.33 -9.89
CA ILE A 152 -9.21 -0.81 -10.61
C ILE A 152 -9.55 -0.58 -12.08
N SER A 153 -10.21 -1.54 -12.74
CA SER A 153 -10.64 -1.42 -14.13
C SER A 153 -11.49 -0.16 -14.32
N ASN A 154 -12.53 0.00 -13.49
CA ASN A 154 -13.40 1.16 -13.52
C ASN A 154 -12.68 2.48 -13.18
N PHE A 155 -11.64 2.45 -12.34
CA PHE A 155 -10.88 3.65 -11.98
C PHE A 155 -9.91 4.09 -13.08
N LEU A 156 -9.43 3.13 -13.90
CA LEU A 156 -8.47 3.35 -14.97
C LEU A 156 -9.12 3.38 -16.36
N ASP A 157 -10.46 3.35 -16.44
CA ASP A 157 -11.24 3.28 -17.67
C ASP A 157 -10.83 2.10 -18.59
N LEU A 158 -10.64 0.91 -17.99
CA LEU A 158 -10.28 -0.36 -18.65
C LEU A 158 -11.44 -1.36 -18.71
#